data_AF-A0A645IUZ8-F1
#
_entry.id   AF-A0A645IUZ8-F1
#
_cell.length_a   1.000
_cell.length_b   1.000
_cell.length_c   1.000
_cell.angle_alpha   90.00
_cell.angle_beta   90.00
_cell.angle_gamma   90.00
#
_symmetry.space_group_name_H-M   'P 1'
#
loop_
_entity.id
_entity.type
_entity.pdbx_description
1 polymer ?
#
loop_
_entity_poly.entity_id
_entity_poly.type
_entity_poly.pdbx_seq_one_letter_code
_entity_poly.pdbx_strand_id
1 'polypeptide(L)'
;MELISDITEQTNVLALNAAIQAASAGEAGRGFTVVAEEVQRLAERSAEATKQITAIVKTIQTDTQDAVGAMENATRDVVEGAQLSDAAGQALAEIGQVSTDAALRIEQISTDTQNQAETAGRVAETMKDILAITEQTTRGTKQTAVSIGQLADLAVELKGSVSGFKV
;
A
#
# COMPACT_ATOMS: atom_id res chain seq x y z
N MET A 1 32.17 39.27 -16.12
CA MET A 1 31.69 40.67 -16.12
C MET A 1 32.75 41.67 -15.68
N GLU A 2 33.81 41.22 -14.99
CA GLU A 2 35.05 41.99 -14.75
C GLU A 2 35.58 42.67 -16.02
N LEU A 3 35.76 41.93 -17.12
CA LEU A 3 36.28 42.48 -18.38
C LEU A 3 35.51 43.72 -18.89
N ILE A 4 34.18 43.74 -18.78
CA ILE A 4 33.38 44.88 -19.25
C ILE A 4 33.50 46.04 -18.27
N SER A 5 33.50 45.77 -16.96
CA SER A 5 33.75 46.77 -15.92
C SER A 5 35.11 47.43 -16.12
N ASP A 6 36.16 46.63 -16.35
CA ASP A 6 37.53 47.09 -16.58
C ASP A 6 37.62 47.95 -17.86
N ILE A 7 36.94 47.55 -18.93
CA ILE A 7 36.86 48.33 -20.18
C ILE A 7 36.14 49.66 -19.93
N THR A 8 35.04 49.67 -19.19
CA THR A 8 34.30 50.90 -18.89
C THR A 8 35.10 51.84 -18.00
N GLU A 9 35.86 51.32 -17.03
CA GLU A 9 36.74 52.11 -16.17
C GLU A 9 37.92 52.69 -16.95
N GLN A 10 38.58 51.89 -17.80
CA GLN A 10 39.63 52.40 -18.70
C GLN A 10 39.11 53.44 -19.67
N THR A 11 37.91 53.24 -20.23
CA THR A 11 37.27 54.20 -21.15
C THR A 11 36.93 55.50 -20.42
N ASN A 12 36.49 55.42 -19.16
CA ASN A 12 36.22 56.57 -18.31
C ASN A 12 37.50 57.39 -18.03
N VAL A 13 38.61 56.70 -17.70
CA VAL A 13 39.92 57.33 -17.50
C VAL A 13 40.46 57.96 -18.79
N LEU A 14 40.31 57.28 -19.92
CA LEU A 14 40.69 57.79 -21.25
C LEU A 14 39.89 59.04 -21.62
N ALA A 15 38.58 59.04 -21.38
CA ALA A 15 37.69 60.16 -21.64
C ALA A 15 38.03 61.37 -20.76
N LEU A 16 38.31 61.15 -19.47
CA LEU A 16 38.75 62.21 -18.55
C LEU A 16 40.07 62.84 -19.00
N ASN A 17 41.06 62.02 -19.39
CA ASN A 17 42.33 62.52 -19.91
C ASN A 17 42.15 63.32 -21.20
N ALA A 18 41.26 62.88 -22.09
CA ALA A 18 40.92 63.60 -23.32
C ALA A 18 40.22 64.95 -23.02
N ALA A 19 39.33 65.01 -22.03
CA ALA A 19 38.66 66.23 -21.60
C ALA A 19 39.65 67.26 -21.03
N ILE A 20 40.61 66.80 -20.21
CA ILE A 20 41.68 67.64 -19.64
C ILE A 20 42.56 68.23 -20.76
N GLN A 21 42.98 67.40 -21.72
CA GLN A 21 43.80 67.85 -22.85
C GLN A 21 43.04 68.79 -23.79
N ALA A 22 41.75 68.54 -24.03
CA ALA A 22 40.90 69.42 -24.82
C ALA A 22 40.69 70.79 -24.15
N ALA A 23 40.53 70.83 -22.82
CA ALA A 23 40.47 72.09 -22.06
C ALA A 23 41.78 72.88 -22.15
N SER A 24 42.94 72.21 -22.17
CA SER A 24 44.25 72.84 -22.33
C SER A 24 44.46 73.48 -23.72
N ALA A 25 43.72 73.05 -24.75
CA ALA A 25 43.81 73.58 -26.11
C ALA A 25 42.94 74.84 -26.35
N GLY A 26 42.21 75.31 -25.34
CA GLY A 26 41.41 76.55 -25.41
C GLY A 26 40.28 76.48 -26.46
N GLU A 27 40.11 77.54 -27.25
CA GLU A 27 39.05 77.64 -28.28
C GLU A 27 39.11 76.53 -29.34
N ALA A 28 40.32 76.03 -29.67
CA ALA A 28 40.50 74.95 -30.65
C ALA A 28 40.04 73.58 -30.11
N GLY A 29 39.96 73.40 -28.78
CA GLY A 29 39.62 72.14 -28.13
C GLY A 29 38.14 71.98 -27.77
N ARG A 30 37.31 73.02 -27.92
CA ARG A 30 35.90 73.03 -27.50
C ARG A 30 35.08 71.86 -28.04
N GLY A 31 35.25 71.52 -29.31
CA GLY A 31 34.56 70.38 -29.93
C GLY A 31 35.01 69.02 -29.36
N PHE A 32 36.29 68.90 -29.00
CA PHE A 32 36.84 67.68 -28.40
C PHE A 32 36.43 67.52 -26.93
N THR A 33 36.26 68.60 -26.17
CA THR A 33 35.76 68.54 -24.79
C THR A 33 34.36 67.95 -24.74
N VAL A 34 33.45 68.38 -25.62
CA VAL A 34 32.07 67.85 -25.68
C VAL A 34 32.05 66.36 -26.00
N VAL A 35 32.91 65.92 -26.93
CA VAL A 35 33.03 64.49 -27.27
C VAL A 35 33.59 63.69 -26.10
N ALA A 36 34.61 64.21 -25.41
CA ALA A 36 35.20 63.54 -24.24
C ALA A 36 34.20 63.39 -23.08
N GLU A 37 33.41 64.43 -22.79
CA GLU A 37 32.33 64.37 -21.79
C GLU A 37 31.25 63.35 -22.16
N GLU A 38 30.87 63.25 -23.43
CA GLU A 38 29.86 62.27 -23.87
C GLU A 38 30.41 60.82 -23.81
N VAL A 39 31.69 60.61 -24.13
CA VAL A 39 32.35 59.29 -23.96
C VAL A 39 32.43 58.91 -22.48
N GLN A 40 32.74 59.87 -21.59
CA GLN A 40 32.76 59.65 -20.14
C GLN A 40 31.37 59.25 -19.64
N ARG A 41 30.33 60.00 -20.03
CA ARG A 41 28.94 59.71 -19.69
C ARG A 41 28.47 58.35 -20.21
N LEU A 42 28.92 57.95 -21.39
CA LEU A 42 28.63 56.62 -21.95
C LEU A 42 29.32 55.51 -21.15
N ALA A 43 30.59 55.71 -20.78
CA ALA A 43 31.33 54.75 -19.96
C ALA A 43 30.69 54.54 -18.59
N GLU A 44 30.28 55.62 -17.90
CA GLU A 44 29.57 55.56 -16.62
C GLU A 44 28.22 54.82 -16.75
N ARG A 45 27.43 55.11 -17.79
CA ARG A 45 26.17 54.40 -18.06
C ARG A 45 26.38 52.92 -18.36
N SER A 46 27.43 52.57 -19.11
CA SER A 46 27.80 51.18 -19.39
C SER A 46 28.26 50.44 -18.13
N ALA A 47 29.00 51.10 -17.24
CA ALA A 47 29.40 50.52 -15.96
C ALA A 47 28.19 50.22 -15.07
N GLU A 48 27.26 51.16 -14.95
CA GLU A 48 26.02 50.96 -14.17
C GLU A 48 25.14 49.84 -14.76
N ALA A 49 24.96 49.80 -16.08
CA ALA A 49 24.25 48.71 -16.74
C ALA A 49 24.93 47.35 -16.48
N THR A 50 26.26 47.28 -16.52
CA THR A 50 27.03 46.06 -16.24
C THR A 50 26.85 45.60 -14.80
N LYS A 51 26.78 46.53 -13.84
CA LYS A 51 26.50 46.23 -12.43
C LYS A 51 25.10 45.66 -12.23
N GLN A 52 24.09 46.22 -12.89
CA GLN A 52 22.72 45.70 -12.86
C GLN A 52 22.63 44.29 -13.47
N ILE A 53 23.28 44.06 -14.60
CA ILE A 53 23.35 42.72 -15.21
C ILE A 53 24.07 41.74 -14.26
N THR A 54 25.13 42.18 -13.58
CA THR A 54 25.84 41.35 -12.57
C THR A 54 24.92 40.93 -11.44
N ALA A 55 24.11 41.85 -10.92
CA ALA A 55 23.13 41.52 -9.89
C ALA A 55 22.09 40.50 -10.39
N ILE A 56 21.54 40.71 -11.60
CA ILE A 56 20.56 39.79 -12.21
C ILE A 56 21.16 38.39 -12.41
N VAL A 57 22.38 38.30 -12.97
CA VAL A 57 23.04 37.01 -13.18
C VAL A 57 23.32 36.31 -11.85
N LYS A 58 23.71 37.04 -10.81
CA LYS A 58 23.90 36.45 -9.48
C LYS A 58 22.58 35.91 -8.91
N THR A 59 21.48 36.64 -9.05
CA THR A 59 20.16 36.15 -8.65
C THR A 59 19.77 34.89 -9.43
N ILE A 60 19.92 34.89 -10.76
CA ILE A 60 19.64 33.70 -11.59
C ILE A 60 20.50 32.51 -11.15
N GLN A 61 21.77 32.72 -10.83
CA GLN A 61 22.65 31.65 -10.35
C GLN A 61 22.16 31.07 -9.03
N THR A 62 21.78 31.91 -8.06
CA THR A 62 21.20 31.47 -6.79
C THR A 62 19.90 30.70 -7.02
N ASP A 63 18.96 31.27 -7.78
CA ASP A 63 17.67 30.64 -8.08
C ASP A 63 17.85 29.29 -8.79
N THR A 64 18.83 29.20 -9.69
CA THR A 64 19.16 27.95 -10.38
C THR A 64 19.70 26.91 -9.39
N GLN A 65 20.55 27.31 -8.45
CA GLN A 65 21.09 26.41 -7.45
C GLN A 65 20.01 25.91 -6.47
N ASP A 66 19.09 26.80 -6.08
CA ASP A 66 17.94 26.44 -5.26
C ASP A 66 16.99 25.47 -6.01
N ALA A 67 16.74 25.72 -7.30
CA ALA A 67 15.95 24.83 -8.15
C ALA A 67 16.59 23.44 -8.27
N VAL A 68 17.92 23.35 -8.41
CA VAL A 68 18.63 22.07 -8.40
C VAL A 68 18.45 21.34 -7.08
N GLY A 69 18.61 22.02 -5.95
CA GLY A 69 18.39 21.40 -4.63
C GLY A 69 16.95 20.92 -4.42
N ALA A 70 15.97 21.68 -4.91
CA ALA A 70 14.57 21.26 -4.90
C ALA A 70 14.33 20.01 -5.77
N MET A 71 14.95 19.95 -6.95
CA MET A 71 14.87 18.78 -7.84
C MET A 71 15.53 17.53 -7.23
N GLU A 72 16.66 17.66 -6.54
CA GLU A 72 17.31 16.54 -5.84
C GLU A 72 16.43 15.98 -4.73
N ASN A 73 15.80 16.85 -3.94
CA ASN A 73 14.87 16.43 -2.89
C ASN A 73 13.61 15.77 -3.49
N ALA A 74 13.01 16.38 -4.52
CA ALA A 74 11.87 15.79 -5.21
C ALA A 74 12.19 14.41 -5.80
N THR A 75 13.40 14.22 -6.32
CA THR A 75 13.85 12.92 -6.83
C THR A 75 13.94 11.89 -5.70
N ARG A 76 14.46 12.28 -4.53
CA ARG A 76 14.51 11.39 -3.35
C ARG A 76 13.11 10.98 -2.90
N ASP A 77 12.19 11.94 -2.79
CA ASP A 77 10.82 11.70 -2.36
C ASP A 77 10.07 10.77 -3.33
N VAL A 78 10.30 10.93 -4.64
CA VAL A 78 9.73 10.04 -5.67
C VAL A 78 10.27 8.62 -5.53
N VAL A 79 11.57 8.44 -5.25
CA VAL A 79 12.17 7.11 -5.05
C VAL A 79 11.59 6.45 -3.80
N GLU A 80 11.48 7.17 -2.69
CA GLU A 80 10.87 6.66 -1.46
C GLU A 80 9.39 6.31 -1.67
N GLY A 81 8.64 7.18 -2.35
CA GLY A 81 7.24 6.94 -2.69
C GLY A 81 7.04 5.71 -3.59
N ALA A 82 7.97 5.47 -4.53
CA ALA A 82 7.96 4.28 -5.37
C ALA A 82 8.22 3.01 -4.56
N GLN A 83 9.15 3.03 -3.61
CA GLN A 83 9.43 1.90 -2.71
C GLN A 83 8.23 1.57 -1.82
N LEU A 84 7.59 2.60 -1.24
CA LEU A 84 6.38 2.41 -0.44
C LEU A 84 5.23 1.82 -1.26
N SER A 85 5.08 2.29 -2.52
CA SER A 85 4.06 1.77 -3.44
C SER A 85 4.31 0.31 -3.81
N ASP A 86 5.57 -0.08 -4.03
CA ASP A 86 5.94 -1.47 -4.29
C ASP A 86 5.64 -2.37 -3.08
N ALA A 87 6.02 -1.94 -1.87
CA ALA A 87 5.71 -2.66 -0.65
C ALA A 87 4.19 -2.82 -0.43
N ALA A 88 3.41 -1.78 -0.71
CA ALA A 88 1.94 -1.86 -0.66
C ALA A 88 1.39 -2.86 -1.72
N GLY A 89 1.97 -2.88 -2.92
CA GLY A 89 1.63 -3.84 -3.96
C GLY A 89 1.89 -5.29 -3.55
N GLN A 90 3.04 -5.55 -2.92
CA GLN A 90 3.38 -6.88 -2.39
C GLN A 90 2.41 -7.33 -1.29
N ALA A 91 2.08 -6.44 -0.34
CA ALA A 91 1.12 -6.73 0.72
C ALA A 91 -0.29 -7.04 0.17
N LEU A 92 -0.73 -6.30 -0.86
CA LEU A 92 -2.02 -6.58 -1.52
C LEU A 92 -2.01 -7.91 -2.27
N ALA A 93 -0.89 -8.29 -2.89
CA ALA A 93 -0.76 -9.59 -3.52
C ALA A 93 -0.85 -10.74 -2.50
N GLU A 94 -0.21 -10.60 -1.34
CA GLU A 94 -0.30 -11.57 -0.25
C GLU A 94 -1.74 -11.67 0.28
N ILE A 95 -2.43 -10.55 0.47
CA ILE A 95 -3.85 -10.54 0.84
C ILE A 95 -4.70 -11.29 -0.19
N GLY A 96 -4.44 -11.08 -1.48
CA GLY A 96 -5.13 -11.79 -2.57
C GLY A 96 -4.93 -13.30 -2.51
N GLN A 97 -3.71 -13.75 -2.21
CA GLN A 97 -3.40 -15.17 -2.04
C GLN A 97 -4.13 -15.76 -0.83
N VAL A 98 -4.06 -15.11 0.33
CA VAL A 98 -4.75 -15.55 1.56
C VAL A 98 -6.27 -15.60 1.36
N SER A 99 -6.84 -14.62 0.63
CA SER A 99 -8.27 -14.60 0.32
C SER A 99 -8.69 -15.77 -0.57
N THR A 100 -7.86 -16.14 -1.55
CA THR A 100 -8.09 -17.30 -2.42
C THR A 100 -8.02 -18.61 -1.62
N ASP A 101 -7.02 -18.76 -0.76
CA ASP A 101 -6.89 -19.94 0.11
C ASP A 101 -8.07 -20.06 1.09
N ALA A 102 -8.55 -18.93 1.64
CA ALA A 102 -9.71 -18.91 2.50
C ALA A 102 -10.98 -19.36 1.75
N ALA A 103 -11.17 -18.92 0.51
CA ALA A 103 -12.30 -19.34 -0.32
C ALA A 103 -12.29 -20.87 -0.59
N LEU A 104 -11.11 -21.42 -0.93
CA LEU A 104 -10.95 -22.87 -1.13
C LEU A 104 -11.26 -23.67 0.14
N ARG A 105 -10.83 -23.17 1.31
CA ARG A 105 -11.15 -23.81 2.61
C ARG A 105 -12.64 -23.77 2.92
N ILE A 106 -13.32 -22.67 2.60
CA ILE A 106 -14.78 -22.55 2.78
C ILE A 106 -15.52 -23.56 1.90
N GLU A 107 -15.08 -23.74 0.65
CA GLU A 107 -15.66 -24.74 -0.27
C GLU A 107 -15.49 -26.18 0.27
N GLN A 108 -14.30 -26.49 0.80
CA GLN A 108 -14.03 -27.78 1.44
C GLN A 108 -14.92 -28.00 2.67
N ILE A 109 -15.01 -27.01 3.57
CA ILE A 109 -15.87 -27.07 4.76
C ILE A 109 -17.34 -27.28 4.36
N SER A 110 -17.80 -26.59 3.32
CA SER A 110 -19.18 -26.76 2.84
C SER A 110 -19.43 -28.18 2.33
N THR A 111 -18.48 -28.75 1.59
CA THR A 111 -18.55 -30.13 1.10
C THR A 111 -18.56 -31.13 2.25
N ASP A 112 -17.67 -30.97 3.22
CA ASP A 112 -17.60 -31.82 4.40
C ASP A 112 -18.88 -31.75 5.25
N THR A 113 -19.46 -30.56 5.38
CA THR A 113 -20.74 -30.35 6.09
C THR A 113 -21.88 -31.08 5.39
N GLN A 114 -21.90 -31.07 4.05
CA GLN A 114 -22.90 -31.81 3.26
C GLN A 114 -22.78 -33.32 3.48
N ASN A 115 -21.55 -33.86 3.49
CA ASN A 115 -21.28 -35.27 3.76
C ASN A 115 -21.66 -35.67 5.20
N GLN A 116 -21.41 -34.78 6.17
CA GLN A 116 -21.82 -34.98 7.56
C GLN A 116 -23.35 -35.03 7.69
N ALA A 117 -24.07 -34.16 6.99
CA ALA A 117 -25.54 -34.15 7.00
C ALA A 117 -26.12 -35.45 6.44
N GLU A 118 -25.56 -35.98 5.34
CA GLU A 118 -25.95 -37.27 4.77
C GLU A 118 -25.68 -38.42 5.76
N THR A 119 -24.50 -38.42 6.38
CA THR A 119 -24.12 -39.43 7.39
C THR A 119 -25.06 -39.38 8.59
N ALA A 120 -25.41 -38.19 9.08
CA ALA A 120 -26.38 -38.02 10.16
C ALA A 120 -27.77 -38.55 9.77
N GLY A 121 -28.19 -38.36 8.52
CA GLY A 121 -29.40 -38.97 7.98
C GLY A 121 -29.39 -40.49 8.05
N ARG A 122 -28.29 -41.13 7.63
CA ARG A 122 -28.12 -42.59 7.71
C ARG A 122 -28.11 -43.12 9.14
N VAL A 123 -27.50 -42.38 10.07
CA VAL A 123 -27.52 -42.71 11.51
C VAL A 123 -28.95 -42.67 12.03
N ALA A 124 -29.73 -41.64 11.67
CA ALA A 124 -31.13 -41.53 12.08
C ALA A 124 -31.98 -42.69 11.55
N GLU A 125 -31.75 -43.15 10.31
CA GLU A 125 -32.41 -44.35 9.77
C GLU A 125 -32.02 -45.61 10.54
N THR A 126 -30.73 -45.80 10.79
CA THR A 126 -30.24 -46.96 11.57
C THR A 126 -30.87 -46.99 12.98
N MET A 127 -31.06 -45.84 13.61
CA MET A 127 -31.73 -45.75 14.91
C MET A 127 -33.22 -46.12 14.85
N LYS A 128 -33.91 -45.85 13.73
CA LYS A 128 -35.30 -46.33 13.53
C LYS A 128 -35.35 -47.85 13.42
N ASP A 129 -34.39 -48.46 12.73
CA ASP A 129 -34.32 -49.91 12.62
C ASP A 129 -34.05 -50.57 13.98
N ILE A 130 -33.14 -49.99 14.77
CA ILE A 130 -32.87 -50.44 16.15
C ILE A 130 -34.13 -50.35 17.02
N LEU A 131 -34.91 -49.26 16.90
CA LEU A 131 -36.18 -49.12 17.61
C LEU A 131 -37.16 -50.25 17.24
N ALA A 132 -37.33 -50.51 15.95
CA ALA A 132 -38.22 -51.57 15.45
C ALA A 132 -37.80 -52.96 15.97
N ILE A 133 -36.50 -53.26 15.95
CA ILE A 133 -35.95 -54.52 16.50
C ILE A 133 -36.18 -54.60 18.01
N THR A 134 -36.01 -53.49 18.73
CA THR A 134 -36.23 -53.42 20.19
C THR A 134 -37.70 -53.69 20.55
N GLU A 135 -38.64 -53.13 19.78
CA GLU A 135 -40.08 -53.39 19.95
C GLU A 135 -40.44 -54.85 19.65
N GLN A 136 -39.87 -55.43 18.58
CA GLN A 136 -40.04 -56.84 18.27
C GLN A 136 -39.49 -57.74 19.39
N THR A 137 -38.30 -57.44 19.89
CA THR A 137 -37.67 -58.18 20.99
C THR A 137 -38.53 -58.09 22.25
N THR A 138 -39.06 -56.92 22.58
CA THR A 138 -39.95 -56.72 23.72
C THR A 138 -41.22 -57.56 23.60
N ARG A 139 -41.83 -57.62 22.41
CA ARG A 139 -42.99 -58.48 22.14
C ARG A 139 -42.64 -59.96 22.30
N GLY A 140 -41.51 -60.40 21.74
CA GLY A 140 -41.01 -61.76 21.88
C GLY A 140 -40.80 -62.16 23.34
N THR A 141 -40.16 -61.31 24.13
CA THR A 141 -39.94 -61.55 25.57
C THR A 141 -41.26 -61.66 26.34
N LYS A 142 -42.25 -60.81 26.04
CA LYS A 142 -43.59 -60.91 26.65
C LYS A 142 -44.26 -62.24 26.32
N GLN A 143 -44.17 -62.69 25.07
CA GLN A 143 -44.71 -63.99 24.66
C GLN A 143 -44.00 -65.14 25.37
N THR A 144 -42.67 -65.11 25.46
CA THR A 144 -41.89 -66.09 26.21
C THR A 144 -42.30 -66.13 27.69
N ALA A 145 -42.52 -64.98 28.32
CA ALA A 145 -42.99 -64.92 29.71
C ALA A 145 -44.37 -65.58 29.89
N VAL A 146 -45.29 -65.37 28.94
CA VAL A 146 -46.61 -66.04 28.93
C VAL A 146 -46.45 -67.55 28.81
N SER A 147 -45.63 -68.04 27.87
CA SER A 147 -45.38 -69.48 27.71
C SER A 147 -44.71 -70.11 28.93
N ILE A 148 -43.79 -69.40 29.59
CA ILE A 148 -43.20 -69.84 30.86
C ILE A 148 -44.26 -69.97 31.96
N GLY A 149 -45.19 -69.01 32.05
CA GLY A 149 -46.32 -69.08 32.99
C GLY A 149 -47.19 -70.32 32.75
N GLN A 150 -47.56 -70.58 31.49
CA GLN A 150 -48.34 -71.77 31.11
C GLN A 150 -47.61 -73.09 31.43
N LEU A 151 -46.29 -73.14 31.20
CA LEU A 151 -45.48 -74.30 31.55
C LEU A 151 -45.42 -74.53 33.06
N ALA A 152 -45.35 -73.45 33.85
CA ALA A 152 -45.39 -73.54 35.31
C ALA A 152 -46.73 -74.09 35.80
N ASP A 153 -47.85 -73.62 35.24
CA ASP A 153 -49.20 -74.11 35.56
C ASP A 153 -49.34 -75.61 35.23
N LEU A 154 -48.91 -76.03 34.04
CA LEU A 154 -48.92 -77.43 33.62
C LEU A 154 -48.06 -78.32 34.54
N ALA A 155 -46.91 -77.83 34.98
CA ALA A 155 -46.05 -78.55 35.93
C ALA A 155 -46.73 -78.73 37.29
N VAL A 156 -47.51 -77.74 37.75
CA VAL A 156 -48.32 -77.85 38.98
C VAL A 156 -49.43 -78.89 38.81
N GLU A 157 -50.13 -78.88 37.68
CA GLU A 157 -51.21 -79.84 37.39
C GLU A 157 -50.69 -81.29 37.29
N LEU A 158 -49.55 -81.49 36.62
CA LEU A 158 -48.87 -82.79 36.56
C LEU A 158 -48.45 -83.28 37.95
N LYS A 159 -47.87 -82.41 38.78
CA LYS A 159 -47.51 -82.73 40.17
C LYS A 159 -48.74 -83.13 40.99
N GLY A 160 -49.84 -82.40 40.83
CA GLY A 160 -51.13 -82.72 41.47
C GLY A 160 -51.64 -84.10 41.04
N SER A 161 -51.66 -84.36 39.73
CA SER A 161 -52.08 -85.65 39.18
C SER A 161 -51.26 -86.82 39.73
N VAL A 162 -49.92 -86.71 39.74
CA VAL A 162 -49.03 -87.75 40.28
C VAL A 162 -49.22 -87.96 41.79
N SER A 163 -49.51 -86.90 42.55
CA SER A 163 -49.79 -87.02 43.99
C SER A 163 -51.06 -87.83 44.28
N GLY A 164 -52.05 -87.81 43.40
CA GLY A 164 -53.27 -88.63 43.51
C GLY A 164 -53.06 -90.12 43.29
N PHE A 165 -51.94 -90.52 42.65
CA PHE A 165 -51.56 -91.93 42.47
C PHE A 165 -50.65 -92.46 43.58
N LYS A 166 -50.27 -91.63 44.55
CA LYS A 166 -49.44 -92.02 45.69
C LYS A 166 -50.34 -92.61 46.78
N VAL A 167 -50.56 -93.93 46.72
CA VAL A 167 -51.15 -94.76 47.80
C VAL A 167 -50.09 -95.12 48.82
#